data_AF-A0A9E3LAN5-F1
#
_entry.id   AF-A0A9E3LAN5-F1
#
_cell.length_a   1.000
_cell.length_b   1.000
_cell.length_c   1.000
_cell.angle_alpha   90.00
_cell.angle_beta   90.00
_cell.angle_gamma   90.00
#
_symmetry.space_group_name_H-M   'P 1'
#
loop_
_entity.id
_entity.type
_entity.pdbx_description
1 polymer ?
#
loop_
_entity_poly.entity_id
_entity_poly.type
_entity_poly.pdbx_seq_one_letter_code
_entity_poly.pdbx_strand_id
1 'polypeptide(L)'
;MRKLNREKVLAAMAEFLTHHFPETVAGELERLTASQLIHQSLELVEFVLHLEDRLGIEININDLGEALITSTFGKLADRLVEIGNG
;
A
#
# COMPACT_ATOMS: atom_id res chain seq x y z
N MET A 1 2.09 -16.42 -15.75
CA MET A 1 2.02 -15.57 -14.54
C MET A 1 0.79 -14.70 -14.64
N ARG A 2 -0.08 -14.65 -13.61
CA ARG A 2 -1.19 -13.68 -13.59
C ARG A 2 -0.59 -12.31 -13.28
N LYS A 3 -0.82 -11.33 -14.15
CA LYS A 3 -0.37 -9.95 -13.93
C LYS A 3 -0.99 -9.39 -12.65
N LEU A 4 -0.21 -8.64 -11.88
CA LEU A 4 -0.72 -7.85 -10.78
C LEU A 4 -1.66 -6.78 -11.35
N ASN A 5 -2.81 -6.57 -10.71
CA ASN A 5 -3.77 -5.54 -11.12
C ASN A 5 -4.00 -4.55 -9.97
N ARG A 6 -4.34 -3.31 -10.33
CA ARG A 6 -4.49 -2.20 -9.39
C ARG A 6 -5.56 -2.45 -8.33
N GLU A 7 -6.66 -3.10 -8.72
CA GLU A 7 -7.77 -3.43 -7.82
C GLU A 7 -7.33 -4.34 -6.67
N LYS A 8 -6.50 -5.35 -6.95
CA LYS A 8 -5.94 -6.22 -5.91
C LYS A 8 -5.01 -5.47 -4.97
N VAL A 9 -4.20 -4.55 -5.50
CA VAL A 9 -3.31 -3.73 -4.68
C VAL A 9 -4.13 -2.86 -3.72
N LEU A 10 -5.14 -2.16 -4.24
CA LEU A 10 -6.04 -1.34 -3.42
C LEU A 10 -6.82 -2.17 -2.40
N ALA A 11 -7.27 -3.37 -2.78
CA ALA A 11 -7.95 -4.27 -1.85
C ALA A 11 -7.03 -4.70 -0.69
N ALA A 12 -5.76 -5.02 -0.96
CA ALA A 12 -4.79 -5.35 0.08
C ALA A 12 -4.49 -4.14 0.98
N MET A 13 -4.35 -2.94 0.41
CA MET A 13 -4.18 -1.72 1.21
C MET A 13 -5.40 -1.45 2.10
N ALA A 14 -6.61 -1.57 1.54
CA ALA A 14 -7.85 -1.38 2.26
C ALA A 14 -7.99 -2.39 3.40
N GLU A 15 -7.59 -3.64 3.19
CA GLU A 15 -7.61 -4.69 4.22
C GLU A 15 -6.77 -4.29 5.43
N PHE A 16 -5.49 -3.95 5.21
CA PHE A 16 -4.60 -3.51 6.28
C PHE A 16 -5.15 -2.27 7.00
N LEU A 17 -5.55 -1.25 6.23
CA LEU A 17 -5.99 0.01 6.80
C LEU A 17 -7.32 -0.11 7.54
N THR A 18 -8.23 -1.00 7.12
CA THR A 18 -9.49 -1.23 7.84
C THR A 18 -9.24 -1.92 9.17
N HIS A 19 -8.22 -2.79 9.24
CA HIS A 19 -7.85 -3.48 10.46
C HIS A 19 -7.14 -2.56 11.45
N HIS A 20 -6.18 -1.75 10.98
CA HIS A 20 -5.34 -0.90 11.83
C HIS A 20 -5.93 0.51 12.06
N PHE A 21 -6.71 1.04 11.11
CA PHE A 21 -7.27 2.39 11.11
C PHE A 21 -8.76 2.40 10.70
N PRO A 22 -9.64 1.74 11.48
CA PRO A 22 -11.03 1.49 11.10
C PRO A 22 -11.87 2.76 10.86
N GLU A 23 -11.49 3.88 11.46
CA GLU A 23 -12.19 5.17 11.31
C GLU A 23 -11.91 5.85 9.97
N THR A 24 -10.92 5.38 9.21
CA THR A 24 -10.42 6.08 8.03
C THR A 24 -10.97 5.55 6.71
N VAL A 25 -11.48 4.31 6.67
CA VAL A 25 -11.73 3.59 5.40
C VAL A 25 -13.13 3.84 4.82
N ALA A 26 -13.53 5.10 4.74
CA ALA A 26 -14.76 5.52 4.07
C ALA A 26 -14.44 6.30 2.77
N GLY A 27 -14.37 5.59 1.64
CA GLY A 27 -14.45 6.16 0.28
C GLY A 27 -13.26 7.00 -0.23
N GLU A 28 -12.34 7.43 0.61
CA GLU A 28 -11.24 8.34 0.22
C GLU A 28 -9.85 7.70 0.17
N LEU A 29 -9.74 6.37 0.32
CA LEU A 29 -8.46 5.65 0.36
C LEU A 29 -7.47 6.14 -0.69
N GLU A 30 -7.88 6.22 -1.96
CA GLU A 30 -6.97 6.59 -3.06
C GLU A 30 -6.39 8.01 -2.96
N ARG A 31 -7.01 8.88 -2.15
CA ARG A 31 -6.59 10.28 -1.91
C ARG A 31 -5.75 10.45 -0.66
N LEU A 32 -5.77 9.47 0.24
CA LEU A 32 -5.01 9.51 1.49
C LEU A 32 -3.55 9.09 1.26
N THR A 33 -2.65 9.60 2.07
CA THR A 33 -1.24 9.21 2.13
C THR A 33 -0.97 8.38 3.38
N ALA A 34 0.10 7.58 3.38
CA ALA A 34 0.49 6.86 4.60
C ALA A 34 0.82 7.83 5.74
N SER A 35 1.44 8.98 5.48
CA SER A 35 1.77 9.97 6.51
C SER A 35 0.58 10.55 7.26
N GLN A 36 -0.63 10.50 6.67
CA GLN A 36 -1.85 10.95 7.31
C GLN A 36 -2.41 9.93 8.31
N LEU A 37 -2.01 8.65 8.21
CA LEU A 37 -2.61 7.53 8.96
C LEU A 37 -1.59 6.79 9.82
N ILE A 38 -0.44 6.47 9.22
CA ILE A 38 0.65 5.70 9.79
C ILE A 38 1.65 6.67 10.38
N HIS A 39 1.65 6.78 11.72
CA HIS A 39 2.56 7.65 12.46
C HIS A 39 3.76 6.90 13.03
N GLN A 40 3.70 5.57 13.10
CA GLN A 40 4.76 4.73 13.62
C GLN A 40 5.53 4.03 12.50
N SER A 41 6.86 4.00 12.60
CA SER A 41 7.71 3.30 11.63
C SER A 41 7.45 1.79 11.59
N LEU A 42 7.04 1.18 12.71
CA LEU A 42 6.69 -0.24 12.78
C LEU A 42 5.45 -0.56 11.93
N GLU A 43 4.39 0.24 12.05
CA GLU A 43 3.16 0.09 11.26
C GLU A 43 3.42 0.21 9.76
N LEU A 44 4.39 1.04 9.34
CA LEU A 44 4.78 1.15 7.94
C LEU A 44 5.48 -0.11 7.43
N VAL A 45 6.31 -0.74 8.26
CA VAL A 45 6.95 -2.02 7.94
C VAL A 45 5.90 -3.13 7.86
N GLU A 46 4.98 -3.19 8.83
CA GLU A 46 3.87 -4.15 8.83
C GLU A 46 2.98 -4.00 7.58
N PHE A 47 2.72 -2.75 7.16
CA PHE A 47 1.98 -2.46 5.93
C PHE A 47 2.69 -3.03 4.70
N VAL A 48 4.00 -2.83 4.58
CA VAL A 48 4.77 -3.37 3.44
C VAL A 48 4.76 -4.90 3.44
N LEU A 49 5.02 -5.53 4.59
CA LEU A 49 5.01 -6.99 4.71
C LEU A 49 3.63 -7.58 4.38
N HIS A 50 2.56 -6.91 4.78
CA HIS A 50 1.19 -7.29 4.42
C HIS A 50 0.99 -7.27 2.89
N LEU A 51 1.48 -6.23 2.21
CA LEU A 51 1.37 -6.14 0.76
C LEU A 51 2.18 -7.22 0.04
N GLU A 52 3.38 -7.55 0.51
CA GLU A 52 4.19 -8.65 -0.04
C GLU A 52 3.47 -10.00 0.06
N ASP A 53 2.94 -10.32 1.24
CA ASP A 53 2.18 -11.56 1.48
C ASP A 53 0.91 -11.64 0.60
N ARG A 54 0.13 -10.56 0.54
CA ARG A 54 -1.14 -10.55 -0.21
C ARG A 54 -0.95 -10.56 -1.72
N LEU A 55 0.07 -9.89 -2.21
CA LEU A 55 0.28 -9.68 -3.65
C LEU A 55 1.27 -10.69 -4.25
N GLY A 56 2.06 -11.37 -3.41
CA GLY A 56 3.09 -12.31 -3.84
C GLY A 56 4.22 -11.63 -4.61
N ILE A 57 4.55 -10.39 -4.23
CA ILE A 57 5.62 -9.59 -4.81
C ILE A 57 6.65 -9.25 -3.73
N GLU A 58 7.88 -8.98 -4.14
CA GLU A 58 8.91 -8.42 -3.26
C GLU A 58 8.89 -6.89 -3.39
N ILE A 59 8.83 -6.21 -2.25
CA ILE A 59 8.76 -4.76 -2.17
C ILE A 59 10.06 -4.26 -1.51
N ASN A 60 10.93 -3.68 -2.34
CA ASN A 60 12.10 -2.99 -1.82
C ASN A 60 11.69 -1.63 -1.23
N ILE A 61 11.69 -1.53 0.11
CA ILE A 61 11.40 -0.29 0.83
C ILE A 61 12.34 0.85 0.40
N ASN A 62 13.57 0.56 -0.02
CA ASN A 62 14.48 1.60 -0.49
C ASN A 62 14.02 2.23 -1.80
N ASP A 63 13.36 1.46 -2.67
CA ASP A 63 12.83 1.95 -3.95
C ASP A 63 11.49 2.70 -3.76
N LEU A 64 10.76 2.35 -2.70
CA LEU A 64 9.47 2.96 -2.35
C LEU A 64 9.57 4.09 -1.33
N GLY A 65 10.72 4.23 -0.65
CA GLY A 65 10.91 4.95 0.62
C GLY A 65 10.12 6.24 0.80
N GLU A 66 10.39 7.27 0.00
CA GLU A 66 9.66 8.54 0.10
C GLU A 66 8.23 8.45 -0.45
N ALA A 67 8.01 7.63 -1.48
CA ALA A 67 6.71 7.49 -2.11
C ALA A 67 5.69 6.81 -1.18
N LEU A 68 6.12 5.89 -0.31
CA LEU A 68 5.28 5.31 0.74
C LEU A 68 4.63 6.38 1.61
N ILE A 69 5.38 7.44 1.93
CA ILE A 69 4.96 8.47 2.88
C ILE A 69 4.23 9.62 2.16
N THR A 70 4.71 10.01 0.97
CA THR A 70 4.28 11.22 0.27
C THR A 70 3.26 10.99 -0.83
N SER A 71 3.19 9.77 -1.38
CA SER A 71 2.20 9.45 -2.42
C SER A 71 0.87 9.04 -1.80
N THR A 72 -0.19 9.34 -2.52
CA THR A 72 -1.50 8.80 -2.15
C THR A 72 -1.52 7.30 -2.39
N PHE A 73 -2.37 6.56 -1.68
CA PHE A 73 -2.52 5.11 -1.90
C PHE A 73 -2.92 4.77 -3.33
N GLY A 74 -3.64 5.67 -4.03
CA GLY A 74 -3.94 5.50 -5.45
C GLY A 74 -2.69 5.48 -6.34
N LYS A 75 -1.75 6.42 -6.13
CA LYS A 75 -0.47 6.45 -6.85
C LYS A 75 0.47 5.33 -6.42
N LEU A 76 0.43 4.98 -5.14
CA LEU A 76 1.19 3.85 -4.60
C LEU A 76 0.74 2.54 -5.25
N ALA A 77 -0.57 2.38 -5.46
CA ALA A 77 -1.13 1.22 -6.14
C ALA A 77 -0.65 1.12 -7.59
N ASP A 78 -0.61 2.24 -8.33
CA ASP A 78 -0.09 2.27 -9.70
C ASP A 78 1.38 1.83 -9.74
N ARG A 79 2.21 2.37 -8.84
CA ARG A 79 3.64 2.04 -8.76
C ARG A 79 3.88 0.57 -8.41
N LEU A 80 3.10 0.00 -7.50
CA LEU A 80 3.20 -1.42 -7.14
C LEU A 80 2.79 -2.34 -8.30
N VAL A 81 1.81 -1.93 -9.11
CA VAL A 81 1.45 -2.65 -10.34
C VAL A 81 2.59 -2.64 -11.35
N GLU A 82 3.32 -1.53 -11.48
CA GLU A 82 4.51 -1.46 -12.34
C GLU A 82 5.62 -2.39 -11.84
N ILE A 83 5.91 -2.37 -10.54
CA ILE A 83 6.92 -3.24 -9.91
C ILE A 83 6.55 -4.72 -10.07
N GLY A 84 5.33 -5.10 -9.74
CA GLY A 84 4.89 -6.50 -9.78
C GLY A 84 4.71 -7.09 -11.17
N ASN A 85 4.82 -6.28 -12.23
CA ASN A 85 4.71 -6.72 -13.62
C ASN A 85 5.98 -6.49 -14.45
N GLY A 86 6.97 -5.77 -13.92
CA GLY A 86 8.31 -5.65 -14.50
C GLY A 86 9.14 -6.90 -14.25
#